data_AF-C7H1Z3-F1
#
_entry.id   AF-C7H1Z3-F1
#
_cell.length_a   1.000
_cell.length_b   1.000
_cell.length_c   1.000
_cell.angle_alpha   90.00
_cell.angle_beta   90.00
_cell.angle_gamma   90.00
#
_symmetry.space_group_name_H-M   'P 1'
#
loop_
_entity.id
_entity.type
_entity.pdbx_description
1 polymer ?
#
loop_
_entity_poly.entity_id
_entity_poly.type
_entity_poly.pdbx_seq_one_letter_code
_entity_poly.pdbx_strand_id
1 'polypeptide(L)'
;MEASTVYYTDFRCPVGTSLTEKLRRLCIAAGIKSIDMDGKFVAIKMHFGELGNLAFLRPNYAKVVADLCKEQGGAALPDRLQHAVPGQP
;
A
#
# COMPACT_ATOMS: atom_id res chain seq x y z
N MET A 1 12.16 -10.54 23.32
CA MET A 1 11.43 -10.01 22.14
C MET A 1 11.35 -8.51 22.35
N GLU A 2 12.07 -7.72 21.57
CA GLU A 2 12.00 -6.26 21.61
C GLU A 2 10.61 -5.81 21.13
N ALA A 3 10.07 -4.74 21.72
CA ALA A 3 8.76 -4.23 21.34
C ALA A 3 8.81 -3.55 19.96
N SER A 4 7.87 -3.88 19.08
CA SER A 4 7.75 -3.22 17.78
C SER A 4 7.31 -1.76 17.94
N THR A 5 7.92 -0.86 17.17
CA THR A 5 7.46 0.54 17.11
C THR A 5 6.16 0.62 16.31
N VAL A 6 5.11 1.19 16.92
CA VAL A 6 3.78 1.30 16.32
C VAL A 6 3.50 2.75 15.90
N TYR A 7 3.19 2.95 14.62
CA TYR A 7 2.78 4.24 14.07
C TYR A 7 1.27 4.25 13.85
N TYR A 8 0.57 5.26 14.35
CA TYR A 8 -0.88 5.41 14.15
C TYR A 8 -1.27 6.88 13.95
N THR A 9 -2.45 7.07 13.39
CA THR A 9 -3.08 8.39 13.26
C THR A 9 -4.58 8.26 13.54
N ASP A 10 -5.18 9.32 14.07
CA ASP A 10 -6.62 9.43 14.23
C ASP A 10 -7.30 9.82 12.90
N PHE A 11 -8.64 9.74 12.86
CA PHE A 11 -9.45 10.08 11.69
C PHE A 11 -9.83 11.57 11.57
N ARG A 12 -9.45 12.44 12.51
CA ARG A 12 -9.75 13.87 12.41
C ARG A 12 -8.77 14.53 11.44
N CYS A 13 -9.31 15.38 10.58
CA CYS A 13 -8.58 16.08 9.55
C CYS A 13 -8.75 17.58 9.74
N PRO A 14 -7.67 18.35 10.00
CA PRO A 14 -7.75 19.80 9.94
C PRO A 14 -8.01 20.26 8.50
N VAL A 15 -8.53 21.49 8.35
CA VAL A 15 -8.77 22.09 7.02
C VAL A 15 -7.47 22.07 6.21
N GLY A 16 -7.56 21.59 4.97
CA GLY A 16 -6.40 21.47 4.07
C GLY A 16 -5.61 20.16 4.17
N THR A 17 -5.97 19.22 5.06
CA THR A 17 -5.33 17.88 5.12
C THR A 17 -6.38 16.79 4.97
N SER A 18 -6.20 15.86 4.04
CA SER A 18 -7.08 14.69 3.87
C SER A 18 -6.59 13.47 4.66
N LEU A 19 -7.48 12.50 4.88
CA LEU A 19 -7.11 11.20 5.46
C LEU A 19 -6.05 10.47 4.62
N THR A 20 -6.11 10.61 3.30
CA THR A 20 -5.13 10.01 2.38
C THR A 20 -3.75 10.63 2.56
N GLU A 21 -3.66 11.94 2.79
CA GLU A 21 -2.39 12.61 3.06
C GLU A 21 -1.83 12.22 4.43
N LYS A 22 -2.68 12.08 5.46
CA LYS A 22 -2.26 11.54 6.76
C LYS A 22 -1.69 10.13 6.62
N LEU A 23 -2.36 9.25 5.86
CA LEU A 23 -1.86 7.91 5.59
C LEU A 23 -0.51 7.94 4.88
N ARG A 24 -0.35 8.80 3.86
CA ARG A 24 0.92 8.96 3.13
C ARG A 24 2.07 9.31 4.08
N ARG A 25 1.86 10.30 4.95
CA ARG A 25 2.85 10.73 5.95
C ARG A 25 3.16 9.61 6.94
N LEU A 26 2.14 8.86 7.37
CA LEU A 26 2.31 7.71 8.27
C LEU A 26 3.17 6.61 7.63
N CYS A 27 2.91 6.24 6.37
CA CYS A 27 3.69 5.24 5.67
C CYS A 27 5.17 5.65 5.51
N ILE A 28 5.42 6.94 5.25
CA ILE A 28 6.79 7.48 5.18
C ILE A 28 7.47 7.41 6.54
N ALA A 29 6.79 7.84 7.62
CA ALA A 29 7.31 7.77 8.98
C ALA A 29 7.58 6.32 9.43
N ALA A 30 6.75 5.37 8.99
CA ALA A 30 6.93 3.95 9.23
C ALA A 30 8.10 3.32 8.42
N GLY A 31 8.79 4.10 7.57
CA GLY A 31 9.98 3.64 6.86
C GLY A 31 9.68 2.97 5.51
N ILE A 32 8.53 3.20 4.88
CA ILE A 32 8.27 2.60 3.56
C ILE A 32 9.33 2.97 2.51
N LYS A 33 9.99 4.12 2.67
CA LYS A 33 11.06 4.64 1.81
C LYS A 33 12.41 3.94 1.96
N SER A 34 12.61 3.15 3.02
CA SER A 34 13.84 2.39 3.22
C SER A 34 13.75 0.98 2.65
N ILE A 35 12.62 0.61 2.04
CA ILE A 35 12.44 -0.69 1.41
C ILE A 35 12.95 -0.60 -0.03
N ASP A 36 13.88 -1.47 -0.40
CA ASP A 36 14.40 -1.55 -1.77
C ASP A 36 13.36 -2.17 -2.71
N MET A 37 12.66 -1.31 -3.46
CA MET A 37 11.62 -1.67 -4.42
C MET A 37 12.04 -1.45 -5.89
N ASP A 38 13.25 -0.95 -6.16
CA ASP A 38 13.65 -0.56 -7.51
C ASP A 38 13.74 -1.78 -8.46
N GLY A 39 13.03 -1.71 -9.59
CA GLY A 39 12.94 -2.81 -10.55
C GLY A 39 12.23 -4.06 -10.01
N LYS A 40 11.62 -4.00 -8.81
CA LYS A 40 10.94 -5.15 -8.19
C LYS A 40 9.43 -5.06 -8.35
N PHE A 41 8.83 -6.24 -8.41
CA PHE A 41 7.38 -6.41 -8.36
C PHE A 41 6.90 -6.29 -6.92
N VAL A 42 5.91 -5.42 -6.70
CA VAL A 42 5.33 -5.19 -5.36
C VAL A 42 3.86 -5.58 -5.38
N ALA A 43 3.48 -6.47 -4.46
CA ALA A 43 2.11 -6.90 -4.26
C ALA A 43 1.50 -6.18 -3.04
N ILE A 44 0.27 -5.67 -3.19
CA ILE A 44 -0.47 -5.02 -2.09
C ILE A 44 -1.61 -5.94 -1.68
N LYS A 45 -1.53 -6.47 -0.46
CA LYS A 45 -2.59 -7.31 0.11
C LYS A 45 -3.73 -6.44 0.62
N MET A 46 -4.89 -6.57 -0.02
CA MET A 46 -6.04 -5.69 0.21
C MET A 46 -7.08 -6.23 1.20
N HIS A 47 -7.07 -7.53 1.45
CA HIS A 47 -8.04 -8.22 2.30
C HIS A 47 -7.39 -9.47 2.91
N PHE A 48 -7.70 -9.75 4.17
CA PHE A 48 -7.19 -10.91 4.90
C PHE A 48 -8.07 -12.17 4.80
N GLY A 49 -9.17 -12.14 4.03
CA GLY A 49 -9.79 -13.37 3.54
C GLY A 49 -10.62 -14.13 4.57
N GLU A 50 -11.19 -13.46 5.57
CA GLU A 50 -12.11 -14.13 6.51
C GLU A 50 -13.34 -14.64 5.73
N LEU A 51 -13.65 -15.94 5.88
CA LEU A 51 -14.72 -16.59 5.13
C LEU A 51 -16.08 -15.92 5.44
N GLY A 52 -16.72 -15.37 4.42
CA GLY A 52 -17.99 -14.63 4.56
C GLY A 52 -17.83 -13.12 4.80
N ASN A 53 -16.61 -12.61 4.94
CA ASN A 53 -16.35 -11.18 5.08
C ASN A 53 -16.10 -10.54 3.69
N LEU A 54 -16.94 -9.56 3.35
CA LEU A 54 -16.84 -8.75 2.13
C LEU A 54 -16.16 -7.39 2.37
N ALA A 55 -15.65 -7.13 3.58
CA ALA A 55 -14.99 -5.88 3.90
C ALA A 55 -13.62 -5.80 3.23
N PHE A 56 -13.47 -4.90 2.26
CA PHE A 56 -12.20 -4.60 1.62
C PHE A 56 -11.68 -3.23 2.03
N LEU A 57 -10.35 -3.05 1.98
CA LEU A 57 -9.76 -1.73 2.15
C LEU A 57 -10.25 -0.80 1.03
N ARG A 58 -10.77 0.38 1.40
CA ARG A 58 -11.29 1.36 0.43
C ARG A 58 -10.21 1.68 -0.63
N PRO A 59 -10.55 1.73 -1.94
CA PRO A 59 -9.57 1.92 -3.01
C PRO A 59 -8.69 3.17 -2.85
N ASN A 60 -9.23 4.23 -2.26
CA ASN A 60 -8.48 5.48 -2.03
C ASN A 60 -7.24 5.28 -1.15
N TYR A 61 -7.31 4.39 -0.14
CA TYR A 61 -6.16 4.09 0.70
C TYR A 61 -5.15 3.18 0.00
N ALA A 62 -5.65 2.21 -0.76
CA ALA A 62 -4.83 1.34 -1.61
C ALA A 62 -3.97 2.15 -2.59
N LYS A 63 -4.60 3.15 -3.22
CA LYS A 63 -3.97 4.02 -4.21
C LYS A 63 -2.78 4.78 -3.62
N VAL A 64 -2.90 5.30 -2.39
CA VAL A 64 -1.81 6.00 -1.70
C VAL A 64 -0.59 5.09 -1.54
N VAL A 65 -0.80 3.84 -1.12
CA VAL A 65 0.29 2.87 -0.95
C VAL A 65 0.90 2.49 -2.31
N ALA A 66 0.05 2.25 -3.32
CA ALA A 66 0.52 1.93 -4.68
C ALA A 66 1.36 3.06 -5.29
N ASP A 67 0.96 4.32 -5.07
CA ASP A 67 1.72 5.48 -5.53
C ASP A 67 3.08 5.56 -4.83
N LEU A 68 3.12 5.34 -3.51
CA LEU A 68 4.38 5.30 -2.75
C LEU A 68 5.31 4.16 -3.22
N CYS A 69 4.78 3.01 -3.62
CA CYS A 69 5.57 1.94 -4.21
C CYS A 69 6.12 2.35 -5.59
N LYS A 70 5.29 2.98 -6.42
CA LYS A 70 5.67 3.42 -7.77
C LYS A 70 6.72 4.55 -7.74
N GLU A 71 6.61 5.48 -6.79
CA GLU A 71 7.60 6.54 -6.54
C GLU A 71 9.01 5.98 -6.23
N GLN A 72 9.09 4.74 -5.73
CA GLN A 72 10.36 4.07 -5.38
C GLN A 72 10.90 3.14 -6.47
N GLY A 73 10.37 3.21 -7.70
CA GLY A 73 10.77 2.34 -8.81
C GLY A 73 10.11 0.95 -8.80
N GLY A 74 9.24 0.69 -7.82
CA GLY A 74 8.47 -0.54 -7.74
C GLY A 74 7.37 -0.60 -8.80
N ALA A 75 7.33 -1.68 -9.56
CA ALA A 75 6.18 -1.99 -10.41
C ALA A 75 5.07 -2.55 -9.52
N ALA A 76 4.19 -1.66 -9.04
CA ALA A 76 2.99 -2.07 -8.32
C ALA A 76 2.15 -2.95 -9.25
N LEU A 77 1.94 -4.20 -8.86
CA LEU A 77 1.05 -5.13 -9.55
C LEU A 77 -0.37 -4.87 -9.04
N PRO A 78 -1.24 -4.18 -9.81
CA PRO A 78 -2.67 -4.45 -9.66
C PRO A 78 -2.88 -5.93 -10.04
N ASP A 79 -3.88 -6.55 -9.44
CA ASP A 79 -4.37 -7.93 -9.60
C ASP A 79 -4.55 -8.46 -11.06
N ARG A 80 -4.14 -7.71 -12.08
CA ARG A 80 -4.19 -7.99 -13.52
C ARG A 80 -3.08 -8.90 -14.07
N LEU A 81 -2.48 -9.76 -13.25
CA LEU A 81 -1.55 -10.79 -13.72
C LEU A 81 -2.14 -12.20 -13.67
N GLN A 82 -3.42 -12.34 -14.03
CA GLN A 82 -3.93 -13.60 -14.59
C GLN A 82 -3.57 -13.75 -16.10
N HIS A 83 -3.06 -12.71 -16.77
CA HIS A 83 -2.85 -12.75 -18.23
C HIS A 83 -1.51 -12.25 -18.78
N ALA A 84 -0.53 -11.87 -17.96
CA ALA A 84 0.83 -11.65 -18.48
C ALA A 84 1.70 -12.90 -18.24
N VAL A 85 1.35 -13.99 -18.91
CA VAL A 85 2.34 -15.05 -19.19
C VAL A 85 3.27 -14.48 -20.26
N PRO A 86 4.55 -14.22 -19.98
CA PRO A 86 5.48 -13.83 -21.01
C PRO A 86 5.82 -15.10 -21.82
N GLY A 87 5.45 -15.13 -23.11
CA GLY A 87 5.97 -16.12 -24.06
C GLY A 87 4.98 -17.17 -24.58
N GLN A 88 3.96 -16.73 -25.30
CA GLN A 88 3.44 -17.50 -26.45
C GLN A 88 3.21 -16.55 -27.62
N PRO A 89 3.72 -16.82 -28.84
CA PRO A 89 4.85 -17.68 -29.21
C PRO A 89 6.23 -17.04 -28.94
#